data_AF-X0RIQ6-F1
#
_entry.id   AF-X0RIQ6-F1
#
_cell.length_a   1.000
_cell.length_b   1.000
_cell.length_c   1.000
_cell.angle_alpha   90.00
_cell.angle_beta   90.00
_cell.angle_gamma   90.00
#
_symmetry.space_group_name_H-M   'P 1'
#
loop_
_entity.id
_entity.type
_entity.pdbx_description
1 polymer ?
#
loop_
_entity_poly.entity_id
_entity_poly.type
_entity_poly.pdbx_seq_one_letter_code
_entity_poly.pdbx_strand_id
1 'polypeptide(L)' 'MRKYNGIPKEHFHLFLKECEWRFNYSEPKRQLYQLKQWVKQWVKQELN' A
#
# COMPACT_ATOMS: atom_id res chain seq x y z
N MET A 1 19.70 -0.12 0.22
CA MET A 1 18.29 0.21 -0.12
C MET A 1 18.28 1.26 -1.23
N ARG A 2 17.57 1.04 -2.34
CA ARG A 2 17.46 2.04 -3.42
C ARG A 2 16.68 3.23 -2.83
N LYS A 3 17.29 4.41 -2.75
CA LYS A 3 16.74 5.59 -2.04
C LYS A 3 15.28 5.92 -2.38
N TYR A 4 14.78 5.48 -3.54
CA TYR A 4 13.42 5.72 -4.01
C TYR A 4 12.77 4.52 -4.72
N ASN A 5 13.27 3.28 -4.53
CA ASN A 5 12.73 2.07 -5.19
C ASN A 5 12.55 2.16 -6.73
N GLY A 6 13.30 3.03 -7.42
CA GLY A 6 13.18 3.24 -8.87
C GLY A 6 12.32 4.44 -9.28
N ILE A 7 11.75 5.17 -8.33
CA ILE A 7 11.06 6.43 -8.59
C ILE A 7 12.11 7.55 -8.77
N PRO A 8 12.11 8.30 -9.89
CA PRO A 8 12.98 9.45 -10.05
C PRO A 8 12.76 10.49 -8.94
N LYS A 9 13.83 11.11 -8.45
CA LYS A 9 13.77 12.05 -7.32
C LYS A 9 12.81 13.21 -7.58
N GLU A 10 12.78 13.71 -8.81
CA GLU A 10 11.87 14.77 -9.25
C GLU A 10 10.39 14.38 -9.15
N HIS A 11 10.03 13.10 -9.25
CA HIS A 11 8.65 12.62 -9.14
C HIS A 11 8.27 12.15 -7.74
N PHE A 12 9.23 12.09 -6.81
CA PHE A 12 8.97 11.55 -5.47
C PHE A 12 7.87 12.30 -4.71
N HIS A 13 7.78 13.62 -4.91
CA HIS A 13 6.73 14.43 -4.30
C HIS A 13 5.32 14.05 -4.79
N LEU A 14 5.16 13.69 -6.06
CA LEU A 14 3.88 13.23 -6.62
C LEU A 14 3.50 11.86 -6.06
N PHE A 15 4.47 10.95 -5.93
CA PHE A 15 4.25 9.65 -5.30
C PHE A 15 3.75 9.79 -3.85
N LEU A 16 4.35 10.70 -3.07
CA LEU A 16 3.89 10.97 -1.70
C LEU A 16 2.47 11.54 -1.69
N LYS A 17 2.13 12.45 -2.59
CA LYS A 17 0.77 13.01 -2.72
C LYS A 17 -0.27 11.95 -3.08
N GLU A 18 0.08 11.05 -3.98
CA GLU A 18 -0.78 9.92 -4.35
C GLU A 18 -0.99 8.98 -3.15
N CYS A 19 0.08 8.67 -2.41
CA CYS A 19 -0.01 7.90 -1.17
C CYS A 19 -0.91 8.59 -0.15
N GLU A 20 -0.69 9.87 0.11
CA GLU A 20 -1.50 10.70 1.02
C GLU A 20 -2.99 10.66 0.62
N TRP A 21 -3.30 10.82 -0.68
CA TRP A 21 -4.67 10.73 -1.18
C TRP A 21 -5.28 9.32 -0.97
N ARG A 22 -4.54 8.26 -1.31
CA ARG A 22 -4.99 6.88 -1.11
C ARG A 22 -5.23 6.56 0.37
N PHE A 23 -4.40 7.07 1.28
CA PHE A 23 -4.53 6.79 2.71
C PHE A 23 -5.58 7.67 3.41
N ASN A 24 -5.70 8.94 3.05
CA ASN A 24 -6.57 9.88 3.76
C ASN A 24 -7.96 10.03 3.14
N TYR A 25 -8.12 9.78 1.83
CA TYR A 25 -9.36 10.03 1.10
C TYR A 25 -9.99 8.78 0.47
N SER A 26 -9.38 7.60 0.59
CA SER A 26 -10.05 6.37 0.13
C SER A 26 -11.03 5.84 1.19
N GLU A 27 -11.98 5.01 0.76
CA GLU A 27 -13.00 4.46 1.64
C GLU A 27 -12.37 3.52 2.69
N PRO A 28 -12.35 3.88 3.99
CA PRO A 28 -11.62 3.10 5.01
C PRO A 28 -12.14 1.67 5.16
N LYS A 29 -13.45 1.45 4.90
CA LYS A 29 -14.07 0.12 4.92
C LYS A 29 -13.49 -0.80 3.85
N ARG A 30 -13.30 -0.29 2.64
CA ARG A 30 -12.74 -1.06 1.52
C ARG A 30 -11.27 -1.39 1.75
N GLN A 31 -10.49 -0.45 2.32
CA GLN A 31 -9.11 -0.71 2.72
C GLN A 31 -9.01 -1.77 3.81
N LEU A 32 -9.83 -1.67 4.86
CA LEU A 32 -9.86 -2.66 5.94
C LEU A 32 -10.24 -4.05 5.41
N TYR A 33 -11.21 -4.13 4.50
CA TYR A 33 -11.58 -5.38 3.84
C TYR A 33 -10.39 -5.99 3.09
N GLN A 34 -9.67 -5.18 2.30
CA GLN A 34 -8.48 -5.62 1.56
C GLN A 34 -7.39 -6.17 2.48
N LEU A 35 -7.08 -5.45 3.57
CA LEU A 35 -6.07 -5.87 4.56
C LEU A 35 -6.45 -7.21 5.20
N LYS A 36 -7.71 -7.39 5.57
CA LYS A 36 -8.21 -8.67 6.10
C LYS A 36 -8.04 -9.83 5.11
N GLN A 37 -8.25 -9.59 3.81
CA GLN A 37 -8.03 -10.61 2.79
C GLN A 37 -6.56 -11.00 2.66
N TRP A 38 -5.64 -10.02 2.66
CA TRP A 38 -4.21 -10.31 2.61
C TRP A 38 -3.72 -11.11 3.80
N VAL A 39 -4.13 -10.73 5.03
CA VAL A 39 -3.80 -11.51 6.24
C VAL A 39 -4.36 -12.93 6.13
N LYS A 40 -5.60 -13.09 5.68
CA LYS A 40 -6.22 -14.42 5.51
C LYS A 40 -5.47 -15.28 4.48
N GLN A 41 -5.03 -14.68 3.37
CA GLN A 41 -4.25 -15.36 2.34
C GLN A 41 -2.88 -15.78 2.86
N TRP A 42 -2.21 -14.87 3.56
CA TRP A 42 -0.89 -15.13 4.16
C TRP A 42 -0.96 -16.27 5.19
N VAL A 43 -1.90 -16.21 6.13
CA VAL A 43 -2.13 -17.29 7.12
C VAL A 43 -2.44 -18.62 6.43
N LYS A 44 -3.22 -18.61 5.34
CA LYS A 44 -3.49 -19.82 4.56
C LYS A 44 -2.25 -20.40 3.87
N GLN A 45 -1.30 -19.56 3.46
CA GLN A 45 -0.05 -20.00 2.83
C GLN A 45 0.92 -20.59 3.84
N GLU A 46 0.90 -20.12 5.09
CA GLU A 46 1.81 -20.57 6.15
C GLU A 46 1.37 -21.88 6.81
N LEU A 47 0.09 -22.23 6.69
CA LEU A 47 -0.49 -23.49 7.19
C LEU A 47 -0.46 -24.64 6.16
N ASN A 48 0.09 -24.41 4.97
CA ASN A 48 0.31 -25.41 3.91
C ASN A 48 1.80 -25.60 3.66
#